data_AF-A0A2E8F4A5-F1
#
_entry.id   AF-A0A2E8F4A5-F1
#
_cell.length_a   1.000
_cell.length_b   1.000
_cell.length_c   1.000
_cell.angle_alpha   90.00
_cell.angle_beta   90.00
_cell.angle_gamma   90.00
#
_symmetry.space_group_name_H-M   'P 1'
#
loop_
_entity.id
_entity.type
_entity.pdbx_description
1 polymer ?
#
loop_
_entity_poly.entity_id
_entity_poly.type
_entity_poly.pdbx_seq_one_letter_code
_entity_poly.pdbx_strand_id
1 'polypeptide(L)'
;MNRVVKYLLLSTVVIQANLLATRRIEAADSQPSILLIMVDDMGYSDLGCYGSEIRTPNLDQLASTGIRYTRMYNTSKCWTTRISLLTGLYHHRSERDFARTAMAGEVLRPAGYHTWWSGKHHAEFNPHERGFDHFSGFLGGAINFWNPGDKARDREPDPRWRATYSWAFDEKIVKPFIPDKSFYATGAFTDWALDWLDESKSDGGDVEKPFFLYMAYNGDRCKYGCFGVGWTGRFGRRFQGNRWQMTTRRGNAVPRGTQPGQHAGPRW
;
A
#
# COMPACT_ATOMS: atom_id res chain seq x y z
N MET A 1 -68.43 -1.50 21.68
CA MET A 1 -67.09 -1.07 21.22
C MET A 1 -67.12 -0.98 19.69
N ASN A 2 -67.08 0.25 19.14
CA ASN A 2 -67.42 0.53 17.74
C ASN A 2 -66.49 -0.16 16.74
N ARG A 3 -67.07 -0.72 15.66
CA ARG A 3 -66.32 -1.38 14.57
C ARG A 3 -65.18 -0.50 14.02
N VAL A 4 -65.36 0.82 14.03
CA VAL A 4 -64.35 1.83 13.64
C VAL A 4 -63.11 1.81 14.53
N VAL A 5 -63.26 1.63 15.85
CA VAL A 5 -62.13 1.55 16.81
C VAL A 5 -61.34 0.26 16.58
N LYS A 6 -62.01 -0.82 16.18
CA LYS A 6 -61.38 -2.11 15.88
C LYS A 6 -60.50 -2.01 14.62
N TYR A 7 -60.94 -1.30 13.58
CA TYR A 7 -60.16 -1.08 12.36
C TYR A 7 -58.99 -0.10 12.56
N LEU A 8 -59.15 0.94 13.39
CA LEU A 8 -58.07 1.87 13.77
C LEU A 8 -56.97 1.18 14.61
N LEU A 9 -57.35 0.25 15.48
CA LEU A 9 -56.38 -0.56 16.25
C LEU A 9 -55.68 -1.61 15.39
N LEU A 10 -56.38 -2.21 14.42
CA LEU A 10 -55.78 -3.16 13.48
C LEU A 10 -54.81 -2.46 12.50
N SER A 11 -55.11 -1.25 12.03
CA SER A 11 -54.22 -0.52 11.12
C SER A 11 -52.95 -0.02 11.81
N THR A 12 -53.05 0.42 13.07
CA THR A 12 -51.88 0.85 13.87
C THR A 12 -50.95 -0.32 14.21
N VAL A 13 -51.48 -1.52 14.48
CA VAL A 13 -50.65 -2.72 14.68
C VAL A 13 -49.96 -3.16 13.39
N VAL A 14 -50.59 -3.06 12.22
CA VAL A 14 -49.95 -3.38 10.93
C VAL A 14 -48.87 -2.34 10.57
N ILE A 15 -49.06 -1.07 10.89
CA ILE A 15 -48.05 -0.02 10.68
C ILE A 15 -46.86 -0.22 11.64
N GLN A 16 -47.11 -0.53 12.92
CA GLN A 16 -46.06 -0.87 13.90
C GLN A 16 -45.30 -2.16 13.54
N ALA A 17 -46.00 -3.18 13.02
CA ALA A 17 -45.38 -4.42 12.56
C ALA A 17 -44.51 -4.20 11.30
N ASN A 18 -44.86 -3.27 10.41
CA ASN A 18 -44.00 -2.89 9.28
C ASN A 18 -42.82 -1.99 9.69
N LEU A 19 -42.97 -1.15 10.72
CA LEU A 19 -41.86 -0.38 11.31
C LEU A 19 -40.87 -1.27 12.07
N LEU A 20 -41.33 -2.34 12.71
CA LEU A 20 -40.49 -3.36 13.36
C LEU A 20 -39.92 -4.39 12.37
N ALA A 21 -40.52 -4.53 11.18
CA ALA A 21 -40.02 -5.34 10.07
C ALA A 21 -39.15 -4.53 9.09
N THR A 22 -38.70 -3.33 9.48
CA THR A 22 -37.39 -2.84 9.02
C THR A 22 -36.36 -3.78 9.63
N ARG A 23 -36.18 -4.94 8.99
CA ARG A 23 -34.94 -5.69 9.13
C ARG A 23 -33.85 -4.64 8.99
N ARG A 24 -33.08 -4.41 10.05
CA ARG A 24 -31.70 -4.02 9.88
C ARG A 24 -31.22 -4.94 8.76
N ILE A 25 -30.95 -4.38 7.59
CA ILE A 25 -29.91 -4.94 6.76
C ILE A 25 -28.76 -5.04 7.75
N GLU A 26 -28.51 -6.25 8.25
CA GLU A 26 -27.26 -6.58 8.91
C GLU A 26 -26.22 -5.93 8.02
N ALA A 27 -25.58 -4.88 8.57
CA ALA A 27 -24.59 -4.12 7.86
C ALA A 27 -23.73 -5.13 7.11
N ALA A 28 -23.58 -4.96 5.80
CA ALA A 28 -22.71 -5.80 5.02
C ALA A 28 -21.41 -5.96 5.83
N ASP A 29 -21.20 -7.19 6.28
CA ASP A 29 -20.09 -7.66 7.10
C ASP A 29 -18.82 -6.93 6.64
N SER A 30 -18.27 -6.07 7.50
CA SER A 30 -17.18 -5.09 7.28
C SER A 30 -16.56 -5.05 5.87
N GLN A 31 -16.63 -3.90 5.20
CA GLN A 31 -15.87 -3.65 3.96
C GLN A 31 -14.42 -4.14 4.10
N PRO A 32 -13.88 -4.95 3.17
CA PRO A 32 -12.57 -5.57 3.35
C PRO A 32 -11.46 -4.53 3.16
N SER A 33 -10.40 -4.64 3.95
CA SER A 33 -9.17 -3.91 3.64
C SER A 33 -8.43 -4.58 2.48
N ILE A 34 -7.93 -3.77 1.56
CA ILE A 34 -7.29 -4.18 0.32
C ILE A 34 -5.79 -3.85 0.42
N LEU A 35 -4.96 -4.88 0.39
CA LEU A 35 -3.51 -4.76 0.24
C LEU A 35 -3.13 -5.16 -1.19
N LEU A 36 -2.66 -4.20 -1.98
CA LEU A 36 -2.16 -4.43 -3.33
C LEU A 36 -0.64 -4.34 -3.34
N ILE A 37 0.05 -5.47 -3.54
CA ILE A 37 1.51 -5.51 -3.65
C ILE A 37 1.90 -5.65 -5.12
N MET A 38 2.70 -4.70 -5.62
CA MET A 38 3.29 -4.76 -6.95
C MET A 38 4.81 -4.78 -6.82
N VAL A 39 5.44 -5.80 -7.41
CA VAL A 39 6.89 -5.86 -7.58
C VAL A 39 7.23 -5.56 -9.04
N ASP A 40 8.20 -4.68 -9.23
CA ASP A 40 8.60 -4.17 -10.53
C ASP A 40 9.71 -5.07 -11.11
N ASP A 41 9.58 -5.42 -12.39
CA ASP A 41 10.48 -6.30 -13.15
C ASP A 41 10.72 -7.72 -12.57
N MET A 42 9.81 -8.23 -11.71
CA MET A 42 9.85 -9.63 -11.23
C MET A 42 9.48 -10.62 -12.34
N GLY A 43 10.27 -11.69 -12.47
CA GLY A 43 10.04 -12.79 -13.41
C GLY A 43 8.90 -13.71 -12.98
N TYR A 44 8.23 -14.34 -13.95
CA TYR A 44 7.11 -15.24 -13.69
C TYR A 44 7.48 -16.43 -12.79
N SER A 45 8.69 -16.97 -12.97
CA SER A 45 9.20 -18.13 -12.22
C SER A 45 10.17 -17.75 -11.08
N ASP A 46 10.12 -16.50 -10.59
CA ASP A 46 11.00 -16.04 -9.48
C ASP A 46 10.43 -16.38 -8.09
N LEU A 47 9.15 -16.79 -8.03
CA LEU A 47 8.52 -17.20 -6.78
C LEU A 47 8.55 -18.72 -6.65
N GLY A 48 8.79 -19.23 -5.43
CA GLY A 48 8.78 -20.65 -5.12
C GLY A 48 7.47 -21.33 -5.54
N CYS A 49 6.32 -20.66 -5.34
CA CYS A 49 5.01 -21.15 -5.77
C CYS A 49 4.79 -21.22 -7.29
N TYR A 50 5.73 -20.71 -8.10
CA TYR A 50 5.80 -20.87 -9.56
C TYR A 50 7.02 -21.68 -10.02
N GLY A 51 7.74 -22.33 -9.10
CA GLY A 51 8.83 -23.27 -9.41
C GLY A 51 10.25 -22.70 -9.29
N SER A 52 10.42 -21.53 -8.64
CA SER A 52 11.74 -20.92 -8.44
C SER A 52 12.64 -21.67 -7.45
N GLU A 53 13.94 -21.49 -7.60
CA GLU A 53 14.96 -21.76 -6.58
C GLU A 53 15.05 -20.68 -5.49
N ILE A 54 14.52 -19.47 -5.75
CA ILE A 54 14.52 -18.37 -4.81
C ILE A 54 13.53 -18.68 -3.68
N ARG A 55 13.98 -18.55 -2.42
CA ARG A 55 13.14 -18.81 -1.25
C ARG A 55 12.20 -17.64 -0.97
N THR A 56 10.91 -17.82 -1.26
CA THR A 56 9.86 -16.80 -1.04
C THR A 56 8.76 -17.26 -0.08
N PRO A 57 9.08 -17.70 1.15
CA PRO A 57 8.15 -18.44 2.01
C PRO A 57 6.87 -17.66 2.36
N ASN A 58 6.94 -16.33 2.53
CA ASN A 58 5.77 -15.51 2.83
C ASN A 58 4.80 -15.42 1.63
N LEU A 59 5.33 -15.30 0.42
CA LEU A 59 4.52 -15.27 -0.80
C LEU A 59 3.99 -16.67 -1.15
N ASP A 60 4.78 -17.71 -0.89
CA ASP A 60 4.37 -19.10 -1.08
C ASP A 60 3.24 -19.48 -0.11
N GLN A 61 3.31 -19.01 1.13
CA GLN A 61 2.24 -19.18 2.10
C GLN A 61 0.98 -18.44 1.67
N LEU A 62 1.08 -17.18 1.22
CA LEU A 62 -0.07 -16.44 0.70
C LEU A 62 -0.71 -17.16 -0.49
N ALA A 63 0.13 -17.71 -1.38
CA ALA A 63 -0.32 -18.41 -2.57
C ALA A 63 -0.92 -19.79 -2.28
N SER A 64 -0.56 -20.44 -1.17
CA SER A 64 -1.12 -21.74 -0.77
C SER A 64 -2.52 -21.63 -0.17
N THR A 65 -2.86 -20.46 0.38
CA THR A 65 -4.20 -20.16 0.93
C THR A 65 -5.06 -19.29 0.00
N GLY A 66 -4.55 -18.98 -1.20
CA GLY A 66 -5.18 -18.05 -2.13
C GLY A 66 -5.38 -18.63 -3.53
N ILE A 67 -5.65 -17.75 -4.49
CA ILE A 67 -5.77 -18.09 -5.91
C ILE A 67 -4.51 -17.64 -6.65
N ARG A 68 -3.96 -18.52 -7.48
CA ARG A 68 -2.82 -18.24 -8.36
C ARG A 68 -3.29 -18.16 -9.81
N TYR A 69 -2.68 -17.25 -10.58
CA TYR A 69 -2.97 -17.06 -11.99
C TYR A 69 -1.75 -17.43 -12.83
N THR A 70 -1.91 -18.39 -13.74
CA THR A 70 -0.86 -18.76 -14.70
C THR A 70 -0.91 -17.93 -16.00
N ARG A 71 -1.96 -17.12 -16.15
CA ARG A 71 -2.23 -16.29 -17.34
C ARG A 71 -2.72 -14.90 -16.92
N MET A 72 -1.83 -14.13 -16.30
CA MET A 72 -2.04 -12.71 -15.98
C MET A 72 -1.09 -11.87 -16.83
N TYR A 73 -1.62 -10.88 -17.54
CA TYR A 73 -0.84 -10.07 -18.48
C TYR A 73 -0.74 -8.62 -18.00
N ASN A 74 0.43 -8.02 -18.21
CA ASN A 74 0.68 -6.59 -18.01
C ASN A 74 0.91 -5.91 -19.37
N THR A 75 1.16 -4.60 -19.39
CA THR A 75 1.32 -3.84 -20.65
C THR A 75 2.80 -3.73 -21.09
N SER A 76 3.66 -4.68 -20.70
CA SER A 76 5.09 -4.81 -21.05
C SER A 76 6.03 -3.68 -20.58
N LYS A 77 5.50 -2.58 -20.04
CA LYS A 77 6.26 -1.49 -19.41
C LYS A 77 5.66 -1.11 -18.07
N CYS A 78 6.52 -0.68 -17.16
CA CYS A 78 6.16 -0.34 -15.78
C CYS A 78 5.16 0.82 -15.67
N TRP A 79 5.33 1.91 -16.43
CA TRP A 79 4.43 3.08 -16.33
C TRP A 79 3.04 2.79 -16.94
N THR A 80 3.01 2.15 -18.12
CA THR A 80 1.74 1.73 -18.77
C THR A 80 1.00 0.71 -17.92
N THR A 81 1.71 -0.18 -17.22
CA THR A 81 1.07 -1.20 -16.37
C THR A 81 0.42 -0.53 -15.16
N ARG A 82 1.09 0.47 -14.57
CA ARG A 82 0.55 1.23 -13.43
C ARG A 82 -0.67 2.05 -13.82
N ILE A 83 -0.69 2.66 -15.01
CA ILE A 83 -1.89 3.33 -15.53
C ILE A 83 -3.06 2.34 -15.54
N SER A 84 -2.88 1.19 -16.20
CA SER A 84 -3.97 0.22 -16.30
C SER A 84 -4.39 -0.38 -14.95
N LEU A 85 -3.43 -0.63 -14.06
CA LEU A 85 -3.71 -1.17 -12.73
C LEU A 85 -4.52 -0.20 -11.87
N LEU A 86 -4.15 1.08 -11.85
CA LEU A 86 -4.73 2.06 -10.92
C LEU A 86 -6.00 2.73 -11.47
N THR A 87 -6.21 2.73 -12.78
CA THR A 87 -7.40 3.33 -13.41
C THR A 87 -8.43 2.28 -13.85
N GLY A 88 -8.03 1.01 -13.96
CA GLY A 88 -8.87 -0.04 -14.55
C GLY A 88 -9.06 0.09 -16.07
N LEU A 89 -8.36 1.01 -16.73
CA LEU A 89 -8.49 1.29 -18.17
C LEU A 89 -7.27 0.84 -18.96
N TYR A 90 -7.42 0.60 -20.25
CA TYR A 90 -6.25 0.43 -21.13
C TYR A 90 -5.39 1.69 -21.11
N HIS A 91 -4.07 1.52 -20.96
CA HIS A 91 -3.15 2.65 -20.87
C HIS A 91 -3.23 3.61 -22.07
N HIS A 92 -3.70 3.20 -23.25
CA HIS A 92 -3.94 4.10 -24.39
C HIS A 92 -5.02 5.18 -24.13
N ARG A 93 -5.81 5.04 -23.06
CA ARG A 93 -6.82 6.04 -22.66
C ARG A 93 -6.22 7.22 -21.88
N SER A 94 -4.95 7.13 -21.46
CA SER A 94 -4.32 8.16 -20.65
C SER A 94 -2.81 8.21 -20.86
N GLU A 95 -2.19 9.35 -20.57
CA GLU A 95 -0.74 9.48 -20.62
C GLU A 95 -0.12 9.29 -19.23
N ARG A 96 1.14 9.68 -19.06
CA ARG A 96 1.86 9.58 -17.77
C ARG A 96 1.32 10.51 -16.69
N ASP A 97 0.39 11.38 -17.01
CA ASP A 97 -0.31 12.27 -16.08
C ASP A 97 -1.62 11.68 -15.55
N PHE A 98 -2.03 10.51 -16.06
CA PHE A 98 -3.30 9.87 -15.72
C PHE A 98 -4.49 10.83 -16.00
N ALA A 99 -4.34 11.74 -16.97
CA ALA A 99 -5.35 12.72 -17.29
C ALA A 99 -6.65 12.03 -17.76
N ARG A 100 -7.78 12.65 -17.40
CA ARG A 100 -9.13 12.22 -17.78
C ARG A 100 -9.49 10.79 -17.31
N THR A 101 -8.81 10.30 -16.28
CA THR A 101 -9.11 9.02 -15.64
C THR A 101 -9.23 9.20 -14.14
N ALA A 102 -10.12 8.44 -13.51
CA ALA A 102 -10.18 8.35 -12.06
C ALA A 102 -9.22 7.25 -11.59
N MET A 103 -8.40 7.55 -10.59
CA MET A 103 -7.54 6.56 -9.93
C MET A 103 -8.30 5.81 -8.84
N ALA A 104 -7.81 4.62 -8.49
CA ALA A 104 -8.34 3.82 -7.40
C ALA A 104 -8.49 4.62 -6.09
N GLY A 105 -7.55 5.53 -5.79
CA GLY A 105 -7.65 6.45 -4.65
C GLY A 105 -8.87 7.38 -4.74
N GLU A 106 -9.08 8.03 -5.89
CA GLU A 106 -10.22 8.94 -6.14
C GLU A 106 -11.58 8.23 -6.07
N VAL A 107 -11.61 6.91 -6.29
CA VAL A 107 -12.81 6.07 -6.20
C VAL A 107 -13.02 5.53 -4.78
N LEU A 108 -11.97 5.03 -4.13
CA LEU A 108 -12.06 4.36 -2.82
C LEU A 108 -12.12 5.33 -1.65
N ARG A 109 -11.46 6.50 -1.78
CA ARG A 109 -11.45 7.51 -0.72
C ARG A 109 -12.87 8.03 -0.40
N PRO A 110 -13.71 8.44 -1.38
CA PRO A 110 -15.12 8.79 -1.11
C PRO A 110 -15.98 7.61 -0.63
N ALA A 111 -15.58 6.36 -0.95
CA ALA A 111 -16.26 5.15 -0.50
C ALA A 111 -15.97 4.79 0.98
N GLY A 112 -15.17 5.60 1.67
CA GLY A 112 -14.87 5.40 3.09
C GLY A 112 -13.62 4.58 3.34
N TYR A 113 -12.70 4.45 2.39
CA TYR A 113 -11.41 3.81 2.63
C TYR A 113 -10.36 4.84 3.10
N HIS A 114 -9.43 4.40 3.94
CA HIS A 114 -8.09 5.01 3.97
C HIS A 114 -7.36 4.64 2.68
N THR A 115 -6.67 5.59 2.07
CA THR A 115 -5.98 5.36 0.79
C THR A 115 -4.50 5.67 0.92
N TRP A 116 -3.67 4.65 0.84
CA TRP A 116 -2.23 4.76 1.11
C TRP A 116 -1.42 4.17 -0.03
N TRP A 117 -0.31 4.82 -0.37
CA TRP A 117 0.60 4.32 -1.39
C TRP A 117 2.06 4.52 -0.98
N SER A 118 2.76 3.40 -0.81
CA SER A 118 4.19 3.38 -0.53
C SER A 118 5.00 2.87 -1.73
N GLY A 119 6.00 3.63 -2.16
CA GLY A 119 7.01 3.20 -3.14
C GLY A 119 6.93 3.87 -4.51
N LYS A 120 7.14 3.09 -5.58
CA LYS A 120 7.34 3.59 -6.94
C LYS A 120 6.04 4.10 -7.58
N HIS A 121 6.05 5.35 -8.07
CA HIS A 121 4.96 5.86 -8.88
C HIS A 121 5.19 5.70 -10.39
N HIS A 122 6.31 6.20 -10.91
CA HIS A 122 6.61 6.26 -12.35
C HIS A 122 5.62 7.09 -13.18
N ALA A 123 5.27 8.28 -12.68
CA ALA A 123 4.39 9.25 -13.32
C ALA A 123 4.79 10.67 -12.90
N GLU A 124 4.14 11.69 -13.45
CA GLU A 124 4.60 13.10 -13.36
C GLU A 124 3.81 13.97 -12.37
N PHE A 125 3.02 13.36 -11.49
CA PHE A 125 2.22 14.06 -10.48
C PHE A 125 2.39 13.43 -9.10
N ASN A 126 1.89 14.10 -8.07
CA ASN A 126 1.87 13.60 -6.71
C ASN A 126 0.57 12.80 -6.45
N PRO A 127 0.63 11.50 -6.09
CA PRO A 127 -0.58 10.72 -5.79
C PRO A 127 -1.44 11.30 -4.67
N HIS A 128 -0.86 12.07 -3.75
CA HIS A 128 -1.60 12.77 -2.70
C HIS A 128 -2.70 13.69 -3.27
N GLU A 129 -2.42 14.32 -4.42
CA GLU A 129 -3.37 15.19 -5.13
C GLU A 129 -4.45 14.39 -5.90
N ARG A 130 -4.29 13.06 -5.98
CA ARG A 130 -5.10 12.14 -6.79
C ARG A 130 -5.73 11.05 -5.92
N GLY A 131 -6.27 11.46 -4.78
CA GLY A 131 -7.14 10.64 -3.94
C GLY A 131 -6.42 9.63 -3.05
N PHE A 132 -5.11 9.77 -2.83
CA PHE A 132 -4.40 9.05 -1.78
C PHE A 132 -4.23 9.96 -0.56
N ASP A 133 -4.64 9.50 0.62
CA ASP A 133 -4.48 10.23 1.89
C ASP A 133 -3.00 10.31 2.32
N HIS A 134 -2.25 9.22 2.07
CA HIS A 134 -0.81 9.20 2.26
C HIS A 134 -0.08 8.67 1.03
N PHE A 135 1.02 9.33 0.68
CA PHE A 135 1.97 8.86 -0.31
C PHE A 135 3.40 9.02 0.19
N SER A 136 4.20 7.96 0.13
CA SER A 136 5.63 8.06 0.43
C SER A 136 6.42 7.25 -0.58
N GLY A 137 7.19 7.94 -1.42
CA GLY A 137 7.84 7.29 -2.54
C GLY A 137 8.47 8.24 -3.54
N PHE A 138 8.94 7.66 -4.65
CA PHE A 138 9.58 8.41 -5.73
C PHE A 138 8.71 8.42 -6.98
N LEU A 139 8.70 9.57 -7.65
CA LEU A 139 7.88 9.81 -8.85
C LEU A 139 8.51 9.18 -10.11
N GLY A 140 9.82 8.92 -10.06
CA GLY A 140 10.62 8.42 -11.15
C GLY A 140 10.42 6.96 -11.58
N GLY A 141 11.19 6.57 -12.60
CA GLY A 141 11.11 5.25 -13.21
C GLY A 141 12.00 4.17 -12.62
N ALA A 142 13.06 4.56 -11.90
CA ALA A 142 13.90 3.67 -11.09
C ALA A 142 14.75 4.54 -10.16
N ILE A 143 15.33 3.95 -9.12
CA ILE A 143 16.26 4.62 -8.21
C ILE A 143 17.42 3.69 -7.86
N ASN A 144 18.50 4.24 -7.32
CA ASN A 144 19.45 3.45 -6.55
C ASN A 144 18.82 3.10 -5.19
N PHE A 145 18.84 1.81 -4.84
CA PHE A 145 18.18 1.27 -3.65
C PHE A 145 18.81 1.74 -2.33
N TRP A 146 20.11 1.99 -2.33
CA TRP A 146 20.85 2.42 -1.14
C TRP A 146 20.96 3.94 -1.10
N ASN A 147 21.32 4.58 -2.21
CA ASN A 147 21.52 6.02 -2.27
C ASN A 147 20.84 6.62 -3.52
N PRO A 148 19.56 7.04 -3.42
CA PRO A 148 18.81 7.66 -4.52
C PRO A 148 19.20 9.13 -4.80
N GLY A 149 20.16 9.68 -4.06
CA GLY A 149 20.63 11.06 -4.21
C GLY A 149 21.58 11.26 -5.40
N ASP A 150 21.95 12.52 -5.63
CA ASP A 150 22.93 12.94 -6.64
C ASP A 150 24.38 12.92 -6.13
N LYS A 151 24.58 12.74 -4.82
CA LYS A 151 25.89 12.82 -4.16
C LYS A 151 26.17 11.58 -3.33
N ALA A 152 27.46 11.26 -3.18
CA ALA A 152 27.91 10.32 -2.18
C ALA A 152 27.52 10.77 -0.77
N ARG A 153 27.21 9.79 0.10
CA ARG A 153 27.15 10.04 1.54
C ARG A 153 28.57 10.13 2.09
N ASP A 154 28.70 10.64 3.33
CA ASP A 154 29.98 10.69 4.02
C ASP A 154 30.69 9.32 3.95
N ARG A 155 31.92 9.29 3.44
CA ARG A 155 32.75 8.07 3.28
C ARG A 155 32.15 6.96 2.41
N GLU A 156 31.29 7.26 1.45
CA GLU A 156 30.84 6.33 0.41
C GLU A 156 31.37 6.73 -0.97
N PRO A 157 31.57 5.79 -1.91
CA PRO A 157 31.87 6.14 -3.29
C PRO A 157 30.68 6.83 -3.94
N ASP A 158 30.94 7.62 -4.98
CA ASP A 158 29.87 8.22 -5.77
C ASP A 158 28.89 7.16 -6.29
N PRO A 159 27.57 7.42 -6.23
CA PRO A 159 26.60 6.49 -6.77
C PRO A 159 26.84 6.31 -8.27
N ARG A 160 26.94 5.04 -8.70
CA ARG A 160 27.15 4.68 -10.11
C ARG A 160 26.05 5.20 -11.03
N TRP A 161 24.84 5.33 -10.50
CA TRP A 161 23.71 5.91 -11.19
C TRP A 161 23.23 7.14 -10.44
N ARG A 162 23.24 8.31 -11.11
CA ARG A 162 22.99 9.63 -10.53
C ARG A 162 21.67 10.25 -10.98
N ALA A 163 20.79 9.47 -11.60
CA ALA A 163 19.48 9.98 -12.00
C ALA A 163 18.66 10.28 -10.73
N THR A 164 18.48 11.56 -10.43
CA THR A 164 17.69 12.00 -9.29
C THR A 164 16.26 12.29 -9.70
N TYR A 165 15.34 11.65 -9.00
CA TYR A 165 13.92 11.85 -9.16
C TYR A 165 13.36 12.62 -7.98
N SER A 166 12.23 13.28 -8.21
CA SER A 166 11.44 13.86 -7.12
C SER A 166 10.89 12.74 -6.26
N TRP A 167 11.00 12.93 -4.95
CA TRP A 167 10.32 12.13 -3.93
C TRP A 167 9.16 12.95 -3.40
N ALA A 168 8.08 12.29 -3.02
CA ALA A 168 6.99 12.94 -2.31
C ALA A 168 6.68 12.17 -1.04
N PHE A 169 6.46 12.94 0.03
CA PHE A 169 6.01 12.51 1.35
C PHE A 169 4.76 13.34 1.64
N ASP A 170 3.61 12.77 1.31
CA ASP A 170 2.32 13.44 1.20
C ASP A 170 2.45 14.68 0.32
N GLU A 171 2.16 15.88 0.84
CA GLU A 171 2.26 17.14 0.09
C GLU A 171 3.70 17.58 -0.17
N LYS A 172 4.67 17.07 0.59
CA LYS A 172 6.05 17.56 0.55
C LYS A 172 6.84 16.87 -0.56
N ILE A 173 7.23 17.65 -1.58
CA ILE A 173 8.13 17.19 -2.64
C ILE A 173 9.59 17.51 -2.28
N VAL A 174 10.48 16.52 -2.46
CA VAL A 174 11.91 16.60 -2.15
C VAL A 174 12.74 16.16 -3.37
N LYS A 175 13.70 17.00 -3.79
CA LYS A 175 14.68 16.68 -4.84
C LYS A 175 15.97 17.49 -4.63
N PRO A 176 17.15 16.87 -4.47
CA PRO A 176 17.40 15.43 -4.33
C PRO A 176 16.94 14.92 -2.96
N PHE A 177 16.53 13.64 -2.90
CA PHE A 177 16.34 12.93 -1.63
C PHE A 177 17.63 12.21 -1.27
N ILE A 178 18.21 12.56 -0.12
CA ILE A 178 19.46 11.98 0.38
C ILE A 178 19.14 11.40 1.76
N PRO A 179 18.74 10.12 1.85
CA PRO A 179 18.47 9.49 3.13
C PRO A 179 19.78 9.08 3.81
N ASP A 180 19.70 8.69 5.09
CA ASP A 180 20.85 8.18 5.84
C ASP A 180 21.37 6.83 5.32
N LYS A 181 22.51 6.38 5.86
CA LYS A 181 23.19 5.15 5.42
C LYS A 181 22.41 3.86 5.62
N SER A 182 21.48 3.82 6.57
CA SER A 182 20.66 2.65 6.86
C SER A 182 19.53 2.46 5.84
N PHE A 183 19.30 3.46 4.98
CA PHE A 183 18.26 3.40 3.97
C PHE A 183 18.48 2.28 2.97
N TYR A 184 17.43 1.48 2.82
CA TYR A 184 17.26 0.53 1.74
C TYR A 184 15.81 0.62 1.25
N ALA A 185 15.62 0.93 -0.04
CA ALA A 185 14.30 1.29 -0.60
C ALA A 185 13.18 0.30 -0.25
N THR A 186 13.39 -1.02 -0.42
CA THR A 186 12.39 -2.04 -0.08
C THR A 186 12.02 -2.04 1.40
N GLY A 187 13.01 -1.83 2.28
CA GLY A 187 12.82 -1.72 3.72
C GLY A 187 12.00 -0.48 4.06
N ALA A 188 12.45 0.68 3.57
CA ALA A 188 11.78 1.97 3.80
C ALA A 188 10.32 1.95 3.33
N PHE A 189 10.02 1.40 2.15
CA PHE A 189 8.63 1.33 1.67
C PHE A 189 7.74 0.48 2.58
N THR A 190 8.29 -0.59 3.13
CA THR A 190 7.57 -1.45 4.07
C THR A 190 7.38 -0.75 5.40
N ASP A 191 8.43 -0.07 5.90
CA ASP A 191 8.39 0.62 7.19
C ASP A 191 7.38 1.78 7.16
N TRP A 192 7.33 2.59 6.11
CA TRP A 192 6.31 3.66 5.95
C TRP A 192 4.88 3.11 5.94
N ALA A 193 4.65 1.97 5.27
CA ALA A 193 3.33 1.35 5.24
C ALA A 193 2.92 0.80 6.62
N LEU A 194 3.87 0.27 7.39
CA LEU A 194 3.65 -0.20 8.75
C LEU A 194 3.38 0.97 9.70
N ASP A 195 4.09 2.09 9.55
CA ASP A 195 3.87 3.30 10.35
C ASP A 195 2.43 3.79 10.19
N TRP A 196 1.89 3.88 8.97
CA TRP A 196 0.48 4.26 8.74
C TRP A 196 -0.51 3.27 9.34
N LEU A 197 -0.22 1.96 9.27
CA LEU A 197 -1.05 0.91 9.89
C LEU A 197 -1.04 0.96 11.42
N ASP A 198 0.03 1.46 12.03
CA ASP A 198 0.13 1.61 13.47
C ASP A 198 -0.51 2.94 13.92
N GLU A 199 -0.31 4.02 13.17
CA GLU A 199 -0.98 5.32 13.38
C GLU A 199 -2.51 5.18 13.31
N SER A 200 -3.02 4.45 12.31
CA SER A 200 -4.47 4.22 12.18
C SER A 200 -5.07 3.46 13.36
N LYS A 201 -4.26 2.76 14.15
CA LYS A 201 -4.69 2.03 15.36
C LYS A 201 -4.50 2.87 16.64
N SER A 202 -3.49 3.74 16.70
CA SER A 202 -3.13 4.47 17.92
C SER A 202 -4.02 5.68 18.20
N ASP A 203 -4.51 6.36 17.16
CA ASP A 203 -5.14 7.67 17.30
C ASP A 203 -6.61 7.61 17.77
N GLY A 204 -7.05 6.46 18.29
CA GLY A 204 -8.48 6.18 18.47
C GLY A 204 -9.24 6.23 17.14
N GLY A 205 -8.50 6.17 16.02
CA GLY A 205 -9.03 6.18 14.66
C GLY A 205 -10.03 5.05 14.48
N ASP A 206 -11.03 5.29 13.65
CA ASP A 206 -12.15 4.39 13.39
C ASP A 206 -11.60 2.97 13.11
N VAL A 207 -11.55 2.12 14.13
CA VAL A 207 -11.04 0.74 14.07
C VAL A 207 -11.82 -0.10 13.04
N GLU A 208 -12.95 0.43 12.56
CA GLU A 208 -13.81 -0.12 11.52
C GLU A 208 -13.49 0.36 10.10
N LYS A 209 -12.72 1.44 9.89
CA LYS A 209 -12.53 1.99 8.55
C LYS A 209 -11.55 1.14 7.73
N PRO A 210 -11.96 0.59 6.57
CA PRO A 210 -11.07 -0.22 5.74
C PRO A 210 -9.96 0.62 5.11
N PHE A 211 -8.84 -0.02 4.76
CA PHE A 211 -7.77 0.63 4.01
C PHE A 211 -7.60 0.04 2.62
N PHE A 212 -7.12 0.86 1.69
CA PHE A 212 -6.53 0.48 0.43
C PHE A 212 -5.05 0.87 0.49
N LEU A 213 -4.20 -0.12 0.67
CA LEU A 213 -2.75 0.05 0.76
C LEU A 213 -2.11 -0.49 -0.51
N TYR A 214 -1.56 0.42 -1.32
CA TYR A 214 -0.80 0.07 -2.51
C TYR A 214 0.70 0.10 -2.23
N MET A 215 1.32 -1.07 -2.19
CA MET A 215 2.75 -1.26 -1.98
C MET A 215 3.44 -1.51 -3.32
N ALA A 216 4.17 -0.50 -3.81
CA ALA A 216 4.82 -0.50 -5.10
C ALA A 216 6.35 -0.63 -4.93
N TYR A 217 6.85 -1.85 -4.85
CA TYR A 217 8.28 -2.09 -4.80
C TYR A 217 8.96 -1.74 -6.14
N ASN A 218 10.18 -1.20 -6.06
CA ASN A 218 10.99 -0.91 -7.23
C ASN A 218 11.81 -2.14 -7.63
N GLY A 219 12.01 -2.31 -8.94
CA GLY A 219 12.70 -3.42 -9.54
C GLY A 219 14.17 -3.14 -9.76
N ASP A 220 14.92 -4.22 -9.92
CA ASP A 220 16.36 -4.23 -10.13
C ASP A 220 16.68 -3.75 -11.56
N ARG A 221 16.67 -2.43 -11.80
CA ARG A 221 17.34 -1.89 -12.99
C ARG A 221 18.87 -1.86 -12.86
N CYS A 222 19.42 -2.36 -11.76
CA CYS A 222 20.83 -2.71 -11.65
C CYS A 222 21.08 -4.03 -12.37
N LYS A 223 21.78 -3.97 -13.51
CA LYS A 223 22.33 -5.15 -14.20
C LYS A 223 23.04 -6.05 -13.17
N TYR A 224 22.44 -7.21 -12.89
CA TYR A 224 22.97 -8.35 -12.14
C TYR A 224 23.48 -8.02 -10.72
N GLY A 225 22.63 -8.19 -9.69
CA GLY A 225 23.17 -8.31 -8.32
C GLY A 225 22.28 -8.03 -7.10
N CYS A 226 20.96 -7.86 -7.21
CA CYS A 226 20.13 -7.49 -6.05
C CYS A 226 19.14 -8.56 -5.55
N PHE A 227 19.16 -9.77 -6.12
CA PHE A 227 18.54 -10.95 -5.50
C PHE A 227 19.36 -11.43 -4.29
N GLY A 228 19.23 -10.74 -3.15
CA GLY A 228 19.99 -11.11 -1.95
C GLY A 228 19.52 -10.50 -0.63
N VAL A 229 18.57 -9.56 -0.63
CA VAL A 229 18.08 -8.94 0.60
C VAL A 229 16.71 -9.52 0.94
N GLY A 230 16.73 -10.39 1.95
CA GLY A 230 15.66 -11.33 2.27
C GLY A 230 14.27 -10.72 2.40
N TRP A 231 13.33 -11.30 1.65
CA TRP A 231 11.90 -11.36 1.97
C TRP A 231 11.61 -12.17 3.25
N THR A 232 12.65 -12.60 3.97
CA THR A 232 12.59 -13.42 5.18
C THR A 232 12.60 -12.52 6.41
N GLY A 233 11.42 -12.15 6.93
CA GLY A 233 11.30 -11.82 8.36
C GLY A 233 10.31 -10.75 8.77
N ARG A 234 9.88 -9.82 7.90
CA ARG A 234 9.05 -8.68 8.34
C ARG A 234 7.53 -8.92 8.29
N PHE A 235 7.03 -9.65 7.30
CA PHE A 235 5.63 -10.07 7.24
C PHE A 235 5.31 -11.33 8.07
N GLY A 236 6.33 -11.99 8.64
CA GLY A 236 6.20 -13.27 9.34
C GLY A 236 5.66 -13.21 10.78
N ARG A 237 5.25 -12.04 11.29
CA ARG A 237 4.66 -11.96 12.63
C ARG A 237 3.15 -12.29 12.58
N ARG A 238 2.89 -13.60 12.61
CA ARG A 238 1.63 -14.31 12.96
C ARG A 238 0.35 -13.83 12.26
N PHE A 239 0.09 -14.41 11.09
CA PHE A 239 -1.27 -14.59 10.58
C PHE A 239 -1.82 -15.90 11.17
N GLN A 240 -2.71 -15.83 12.17
CA GLN A 240 -3.44 -16.99 12.71
C GLN A 240 -4.94 -16.68 12.73
N GLY A 241 -5.73 -17.52 12.05
CA GLY A 241 -7.20 -17.56 12.21
C GLY A 241 -7.94 -16.25 11.90
N ASN A 242 -7.77 -15.70 10.69
CA ASN A 242 -8.46 -14.50 10.20
C ASN A 242 -8.30 -13.24 11.07
N ARG A 243 -7.26 -13.17 11.92
CA ARG A 243 -7.00 -11.99 12.76
C ARG A 243 -5.50 -11.76 12.94
N TRP A 244 -5.08 -10.50 12.87
CA TRP A 244 -3.73 -10.08 13.23
C TRP A 244 -3.60 -10.07 14.75
N GLN A 245 -2.72 -10.90 15.32
CA GLN A 245 -2.32 -10.80 16.72
C GLN A 245 -0.82 -10.54 16.79
N MET A 246 -0.42 -9.38 17.33
CA MET A 246 0.98 -9.06 17.55
C MET A 246 1.23 -8.86 19.06
N THR A 247 2.13 -9.68 19.61
CA THR A 247 2.73 -9.44 20.92
C THR A 247 3.84 -8.39 20.78
N THR A 248 3.74 -7.34 21.60
CA THR A 248 4.64 -6.19 21.57
C THR A 248 6.04 -6.57 22.06
N ARG A 249 7.07 -6.27 21.26
CA ARG A 249 8.40 -5.97 21.77
C ARG A 249 8.64 -4.50 21.47
N ARG A 250 8.63 -3.65 22.50
CA ARG A 250 8.88 -2.21 22.41
C ARG A 250 10.26 -1.98 21.77
N GLY A 251 10.27 -1.60 20.50
CA GLY A 251 11.36 -0.87 19.87
C GLY A 251 10.94 0.59 19.82
N ASN A 252 11.84 1.49 20.21
CA ASN A 252 11.53 2.92 20.40
C ASN A 252 11.03 3.56 19.11
N ALA A 253 9.78 4.01 19.11
CA ALA A 253 9.23 4.93 18.12
C ALA A 253 9.97 6.28 18.21
N VAL A 254 10.30 6.85 17.05
CA VAL A 254 10.87 8.20 16.94
C VAL A 254 9.69 9.20 16.90
N PRO A 255 9.55 10.13 17.86
CA PRO A 255 8.50 11.14 17.80
C PRO A 255 8.75 12.15 16.67
N ARG A 256 7.67 12.61 16.02
CA ARG A 256 7.72 13.64 14.97
C ARG A 256 8.39 14.92 15.51
N GLY A 257 9.42 15.42 14.80
CA GLY A 257 10.05 16.73 15.07
C GLY A 257 11.57 16.80 14.96
N THR A 258 12.29 15.71 14.70
CA THR A 258 13.75 15.74 14.58
C THR A 258 14.21 15.88 13.12
N GLN A 259 15.10 16.85 12.87
CA GLN A 259 15.80 16.99 11.58
C GLN A 259 16.67 15.75 11.30
N PRO A 260 16.87 15.37 10.02
CA PRO A 260 17.57 14.13 9.67
C PRO A 260 19.06 14.30 9.96
N GLY A 261 19.55 13.66 11.02
CA GLY A 261 20.98 13.76 11.34
C GLY A 261 21.52 12.92 12.49
N GLN A 262 20.69 12.30 13.34
CA GLN A 262 21.23 11.51 14.45
C GLN A 262 20.37 10.28 14.77
N HIS A 263 20.72 9.14 14.19
CA HIS A 263 20.37 7.82 14.75
C HIS A 263 21.64 6.99 14.91
N ALA A 264 21.92 6.60 16.16
CA ALA A 264 22.97 5.64 16.49
C ALA A 264 22.48 4.23 16.12
N GLY A 265 23.26 3.53 15.29
CA GLY A 265 22.92 2.19 14.81
C GLY A 265 22.96 1.11 15.90
N PRO A 266 22.33 -0.06 15.65
CA PRO A 266 22.34 -1.18 16.59
C PRO A 266 23.72 -1.83 16.67
N ARG A 267 24.14 -2.20 17.88
CA ARG A 267 25.18 -3.22 18.10
C ARG A 267 24.50 -4.60 18.06
N TRP A 268 25.16 -5.53 17.37
CA TRP A 268 24.76 -6.92 17.14
C TRP A 268 24.22 -7.64 18.38
#